data_AF-A0A7S4MTB4-F1
#
_entry.id   AF-A0A7S4MTB4-F1
#
_cell.length_a   1.000
_cell.length_b   1.000
_cell.length_c   1.000
_cell.angle_alpha   90.00
_cell.angle_beta   90.00
_cell.angle_gamma   90.00
#
_symmetry.space_group_name_H-M   'P 1'
#
loop_
_entity.id
_entity.type
_entity.pdbx_description
1 polymer ?
#
loop_
_entity_poly.entity_id
_entity_poly.type
_entity_poly.pdbx_seq_one_letter_code
_entity_poly.pdbx_strand_id
1 'polypeptide(L)'
;EYLGEISGKRKQRYQDLAVQFSTFPAKLQDADRKIRKNKYLIALLCRDDPYSAMKYCHPSVRTEFCSNKDVVMDMLQHDGRVLEFVAGELKQDFDIIRLALKKDSRSSVSILKEFLTPEKFLGMLMEETDRELLSTAIVLMPNIIRHPQFLDVPCAMDVLASVLTQRQHQNIRDILTPELFQSDADFARTLKAYDAKFWRFETKDKLADYDSMKKAVSECWKVLEFCSPELKKNADIVLLAVSQNGLALNYADPSMRKDVNVALEAVVQNIGALLLVDESFKDDFYFAR
;
A
#
# COMPACT_ATOMS: atom_id res chain seq x y z
N GLU A 1 -20.45 -28.94 15.95
CA GLU A 1 -20.26 -30.38 16.23
C GLU A 1 -19.48 -30.63 17.52
N TYR A 2 -18.20 -30.25 17.59
CA TYR A 2 -17.30 -30.55 18.73
C TYR A 2 -17.76 -30.05 20.12
N LEU A 3 -18.53 -28.95 20.19
CA LEU A 3 -19.02 -28.39 21.46
C LEU A 3 -20.31 -29.06 21.98
N GLY A 4 -20.91 -29.96 21.20
CA GLY A 4 -22.12 -30.69 21.58
C GLY A 4 -21.88 -32.06 22.22
N GLU A 5 -20.66 -32.62 22.11
CA GLU A 5 -20.39 -34.04 22.40
C GLU A 5 -20.33 -34.42 23.89
N ILE A 6 -20.19 -33.45 24.80
CA ILE A 6 -19.94 -33.72 26.23
C ILE A 6 -21.03 -33.11 27.10
N SER A 7 -21.61 -33.93 27.99
CA SER A 7 -22.63 -33.52 28.95
C SER A 7 -22.21 -33.76 30.41
N GLY A 8 -22.89 -33.08 31.35
CA GLY A 8 -22.74 -33.28 32.80
C GLY A 8 -21.40 -32.81 33.38
N LYS A 9 -20.96 -33.45 34.47
CA LYS A 9 -19.78 -33.03 35.28
C LYS A 9 -18.46 -32.96 34.49
N ARG A 10 -18.32 -33.77 33.43
CA ARG A 10 -17.13 -33.73 32.55
C ARG A 10 -17.08 -32.43 31.75
N LYS A 11 -18.24 -31.91 31.31
CA LYS A 11 -18.34 -30.64 30.59
C LYS A 11 -17.84 -29.49 31.46
N GLN A 12 -18.33 -29.42 32.71
CA GLN A 12 -17.93 -28.39 33.67
C GLN A 12 -16.42 -28.42 33.91
N ARG A 13 -15.85 -29.61 34.16
CA ARG A 13 -14.41 -29.76 34.38
C ARG A 13 -13.57 -29.21 33.21
N TYR A 14 -13.98 -29.46 31.96
CA TYR A 14 -13.26 -28.94 30.80
C TYR A 14 -13.50 -27.44 30.59
N GLN A 15 -14.65 -26.90 30.98
CA GLN A 15 -14.89 -25.46 30.98
C GLN A 15 -13.98 -24.76 32.01
N ASP A 16 -13.86 -25.30 33.21
CA ASP A 16 -12.97 -24.74 34.24
C ASP A 16 -11.50 -24.79 33.80
N LEU A 17 -11.09 -25.91 33.17
CA LEU A 17 -9.75 -26.02 32.56
C LEU A 17 -9.56 -25.04 31.40
N ALA A 18 -10.59 -24.82 30.57
CA ALA A 18 -10.52 -23.85 29.48
C ALA A 18 -10.21 -22.46 30.03
N VAL A 19 -10.91 -22.01 31.08
CA VAL A 19 -10.64 -20.71 31.74
C VAL A 19 -9.18 -20.62 32.22
N GLN A 20 -8.67 -21.68 32.85
CA GLN A 20 -7.27 -21.70 33.31
C GLN A 20 -6.26 -21.56 32.16
N PHE A 21 -6.49 -22.29 31.06
CA PHE A 21 -5.60 -22.24 29.89
C PHE A 21 -5.78 -20.96 29.07
N SER A 22 -6.97 -20.37 28.97
CA SER A 22 -7.17 -19.06 28.34
C SER A 22 -6.39 -17.97 29.08
N THR A 23 -6.21 -18.09 30.39
CA THR A 23 -5.40 -17.16 31.19
C THR A 23 -3.89 -17.39 30.97
N PHE A 24 -3.46 -18.64 30.81
CA PHE A 24 -2.06 -19.01 30.62
C PHE A 24 -1.90 -20.10 29.54
N PRO A 25 -1.95 -19.74 28.24
CA PRO A 25 -2.02 -20.72 27.16
C PRO A 25 -0.80 -21.65 27.07
N ALA A 26 0.38 -21.15 27.45
CA ALA A 26 1.62 -21.93 27.47
C ALA A 26 1.56 -23.15 28.39
N LYS A 27 0.74 -23.14 29.46
CA LYS A 27 0.58 -24.30 30.36
C LYS A 27 -0.03 -25.52 29.65
N LEU A 28 -0.71 -25.31 28.51
CA LEU A 28 -1.23 -26.42 27.70
C LEU A 28 -0.09 -27.25 27.08
N GLN A 29 1.09 -26.66 26.85
CA GLN A 29 2.26 -27.36 26.33
C GLN A 29 2.68 -28.51 27.24
N ASP A 30 2.71 -28.23 28.54
CA ASP A 30 3.14 -29.15 29.60
C ASP A 30 2.02 -30.07 30.10
N ALA A 31 0.80 -29.88 29.61
CA ALA A 31 -0.35 -30.68 29.99
C ALA A 31 -0.26 -32.10 29.44
N ASP A 32 -0.89 -33.03 30.16
CA ASP A 32 -0.96 -34.44 29.77
C ASP A 32 -1.48 -34.63 28.34
N ARG A 33 -0.97 -35.67 27.67
CA ARG A 33 -1.39 -36.05 26.32
C ARG A 33 -2.90 -36.20 26.17
N LYS A 34 -3.60 -36.68 27.21
CA LYS A 34 -5.07 -36.83 27.21
C LYS A 34 -5.79 -35.47 27.17
N ILE A 35 -5.25 -34.46 27.85
CA ILE A 35 -5.80 -33.09 27.85
C ILE A 35 -5.57 -32.45 26.48
N ARG A 36 -4.35 -32.52 25.96
CA ARG A 36 -3.98 -31.97 24.64
C ARG A 36 -4.68 -32.64 23.45
N LYS A 37 -5.20 -33.86 23.64
CA LYS A 37 -6.03 -34.59 22.65
C LYS A 37 -7.53 -34.34 22.79
N ASN A 38 -7.98 -33.66 23.84
CA ASN A 38 -9.41 -33.50 24.08
C ASN A 38 -10.00 -32.44 23.14
N LYS A 39 -10.72 -32.88 22.11
CA LYS A 39 -11.28 -32.02 21.07
C LYS A 39 -12.23 -30.95 21.61
N TYR A 40 -13.06 -31.29 22.61
CA TYR A 40 -13.99 -30.34 23.24
C TYR A 40 -13.25 -29.20 23.94
N LEU A 41 -12.22 -29.52 24.73
CA LEU A 41 -11.39 -28.51 25.39
C LEU A 41 -10.68 -27.63 24.37
N ILE A 42 -10.05 -28.24 23.35
CA ILE A 42 -9.35 -27.48 22.31
C ILE A 42 -10.32 -26.56 21.55
N ALA A 43 -11.53 -27.04 21.21
CA ALA A 43 -12.55 -26.22 20.58
C ALA A 43 -13.02 -25.04 21.45
N LEU A 44 -13.07 -25.20 22.78
CA LEU A 44 -13.34 -24.08 23.68
C LEU A 44 -12.22 -23.04 23.64
N LEU A 45 -10.97 -23.49 23.70
CA LEU A 45 -9.80 -22.61 23.67
C LEU A 45 -9.67 -21.84 22.35
N CYS A 46 -10.10 -22.45 21.23
CA CYS A 46 -10.14 -21.80 19.92
C CYS A 46 -11.02 -20.55 19.87
N ARG A 47 -11.99 -20.37 20.78
CA ARG A 47 -12.84 -19.18 20.83
C ARG A 47 -12.14 -17.96 21.43
N ASP A 48 -11.17 -18.21 22.32
CA ASP A 48 -10.47 -17.15 23.04
C ASP A 48 -9.10 -16.86 22.41
N ASP A 49 -8.28 -17.90 22.20
CA ASP A 49 -6.94 -17.81 21.61
C ASP A 49 -6.66 -19.04 20.72
N PRO A 50 -7.16 -19.03 19.46
CA PRO A 50 -6.98 -20.17 18.57
C PRO A 50 -5.54 -20.40 18.14
N TYR A 51 -4.69 -19.37 18.11
CA TYR A 51 -3.28 -19.54 17.79
C TYR A 51 -2.58 -20.41 18.83
N SER A 52 -2.69 -20.05 20.12
CA SER A 52 -2.06 -20.82 21.19
C SER A 52 -2.69 -22.21 21.32
N ALA A 53 -4.01 -22.32 21.15
CA ALA A 53 -4.70 -23.61 21.17
C ALA A 53 -4.14 -24.56 20.11
N MET A 54 -3.99 -24.10 18.86
CA MET A 54 -3.40 -24.92 17.79
C MET A 54 -1.91 -25.19 18.03
N LYS A 55 -1.15 -24.21 18.49
CA LYS A 55 0.28 -24.37 18.77
C LYS A 55 0.58 -25.45 19.81
N TYR A 56 -0.24 -25.55 20.86
CA TYR A 56 0.01 -26.44 21.99
C TYR A 56 -0.86 -27.70 22.03
N CYS A 57 -1.89 -27.85 21.19
CA CYS A 57 -2.65 -29.10 21.14
C CYS A 57 -1.81 -30.28 20.62
N HIS A 58 -2.38 -31.48 20.68
CA HIS A 58 -1.73 -32.66 20.11
C HIS A 58 -1.79 -32.61 18.57
N PRO A 59 -0.72 -32.96 17.83
CA PRO A 59 -0.66 -32.85 16.36
C PRO A 59 -1.85 -33.50 15.63
N SER A 60 -2.32 -34.65 16.11
CA SER A 60 -3.51 -35.30 15.52
C SER A 60 -4.77 -34.46 15.56
N VAL A 61 -4.99 -33.69 16.63
CA VAL A 61 -6.16 -32.78 16.75
C VAL A 61 -5.94 -31.56 15.88
N ARG A 62 -4.72 -31.02 15.86
CA ARG A 62 -4.33 -29.90 14.97
C ARG A 62 -4.66 -30.23 13.52
N THR A 63 -4.20 -31.37 13.02
CA THR A 63 -4.45 -31.78 11.63
C THR A 63 -5.93 -31.89 11.35
N GLU A 64 -6.72 -32.52 12.23
CA GLU A 64 -8.17 -32.65 12.05
C GLU A 64 -8.88 -31.28 11.97
N PHE A 65 -8.55 -30.36 12.87
CA PHE A 65 -9.16 -29.02 12.90
C PHE A 65 -8.71 -28.17 11.72
N CYS A 66 -7.42 -28.21 11.39
CA CYS A 66 -6.80 -27.38 10.35
C CYS A 66 -7.03 -27.92 8.92
N SER A 67 -7.68 -29.08 8.79
CA SER A 67 -8.16 -29.64 7.53
C SER A 67 -9.66 -29.40 7.30
N ASN A 68 -10.38 -28.82 8.26
CA ASN A 68 -11.80 -28.51 8.13
C ASN A 68 -12.00 -27.01 7.86
N LYS A 69 -12.54 -26.66 6.69
CA LYS A 69 -12.74 -25.26 6.26
C LYS A 69 -13.58 -24.47 7.25
N ASP A 70 -14.70 -25.01 7.74
CA ASP A 70 -15.61 -24.27 8.64
C ASP A 70 -14.94 -23.94 9.98
N VAL A 71 -14.18 -24.89 10.52
CA VAL A 71 -13.44 -24.70 11.78
C VAL A 71 -12.32 -23.68 11.59
N VAL A 72 -11.60 -23.75 10.47
CA VAL A 72 -10.55 -22.78 10.12
C VAL A 72 -11.13 -21.38 9.96
N MET A 73 -12.26 -21.24 9.27
CA MET A 73 -12.93 -19.95 9.09
C MET A 73 -13.38 -19.35 10.42
N ASP A 74 -13.95 -20.14 11.33
CA ASP A 74 -14.32 -19.69 12.68
C ASP A 74 -13.09 -19.20 13.46
N MET A 75 -11.99 -19.97 13.46
CA MET A 75 -10.75 -19.58 14.14
C MET A 75 -10.13 -18.30 13.56
N LEU A 76 -10.14 -18.14 12.23
CA LEU A 76 -9.58 -16.96 11.56
C LEU A 76 -10.36 -15.68 11.85
N GLN A 77 -11.65 -15.76 12.22
CA GLN A 77 -12.40 -14.57 12.66
C GLN A 77 -11.79 -13.94 13.92
N HIS A 78 -11.12 -14.74 14.74
CA HIS A 78 -10.49 -14.32 15.99
C HIS A 78 -9.00 -14.05 15.85
N ASP A 79 -8.25 -14.86 15.10
CA ASP A 79 -6.79 -14.71 14.96
C ASP A 79 -6.28 -15.18 13.58
N GLY A 80 -5.72 -14.25 12.80
CA GLY A 80 -5.18 -14.52 11.46
C GLY A 80 -3.91 -15.38 11.46
N ARG A 81 -3.21 -15.50 12.59
CA ARG A 81 -1.97 -16.31 12.71
C ARG A 81 -2.23 -17.80 12.65
N VAL A 82 -3.49 -18.23 12.85
CA VAL A 82 -3.91 -19.62 12.73
C VAL A 82 -3.59 -20.19 11.34
N LEU A 83 -3.49 -19.32 10.33
CA LEU A 83 -3.06 -19.67 8.99
C LEU A 83 -1.75 -20.47 8.97
N GLU A 84 -0.85 -20.31 9.95
CA GLU A 84 0.40 -21.08 10.08
C GLU A 84 0.13 -22.59 10.03
N PHE A 85 -0.93 -23.03 10.71
CA PHE A 85 -1.27 -24.45 10.93
C PHE A 85 -2.20 -25.06 9.87
N VAL A 86 -2.84 -24.22 9.05
CA VAL A 86 -3.83 -24.66 8.05
C VAL A 86 -3.20 -25.60 7.03
N ALA A 87 -3.96 -26.62 6.61
CA ALA A 87 -3.52 -27.57 5.59
C ALA A 87 -3.21 -26.85 4.26
N GLY A 88 -2.22 -27.35 3.51
CA GLY A 88 -1.72 -26.69 2.29
C GLY A 88 -2.80 -26.45 1.22
N GLU A 89 -3.77 -27.35 1.09
CA GLU A 89 -4.90 -27.22 0.17
C GLU A 89 -5.82 -26.04 0.57
N LEU A 90 -6.17 -25.94 1.86
CA LEU A 90 -7.01 -24.87 2.39
C LEU A 90 -6.30 -23.51 2.43
N LYS A 91 -4.96 -23.50 2.53
CA LYS A 91 -4.17 -22.25 2.42
C LYS A 91 -4.30 -21.58 1.06
N GLN A 92 -4.85 -22.28 0.05
CA GLN A 92 -5.09 -21.76 -1.29
C GLN A 92 -6.55 -21.30 -1.49
N ASP A 93 -7.41 -21.52 -0.51
CA ASP A 93 -8.82 -21.13 -0.56
C ASP A 93 -8.96 -19.61 -0.39
N PHE A 94 -9.75 -18.99 -1.27
CA PHE A 94 -9.91 -17.53 -1.30
C PHE A 94 -10.51 -16.95 -0.03
N ASP A 95 -11.54 -17.60 0.53
CA ASP A 95 -12.24 -17.10 1.72
C ASP A 95 -11.30 -17.10 2.93
N ILE A 96 -10.48 -18.15 3.05
CA ILE A 96 -9.46 -18.30 4.07
C ILE A 96 -8.40 -17.19 3.95
N ILE A 97 -7.86 -16.99 2.74
CA ILE A 97 -6.84 -15.96 2.48
C ILE A 97 -7.39 -14.56 2.80
N ARG A 98 -8.59 -14.26 2.30
CA ARG A 98 -9.25 -12.97 2.50
C ARG A 98 -9.48 -12.68 3.98
N LEU A 99 -10.05 -13.64 4.72
CA LEU A 99 -10.33 -13.45 6.14
C LEU A 99 -9.05 -13.32 6.96
N ALA A 100 -8.03 -14.12 6.65
CA ALA A 100 -6.73 -14.04 7.31
C ALA A 100 -6.07 -12.67 7.10
N LEU A 101 -6.02 -12.19 5.86
CA LEU A 101 -5.44 -10.88 5.52
C LEU A 101 -6.19 -9.72 6.20
N LYS A 102 -7.52 -9.80 6.30
CA LYS A 102 -8.34 -8.79 6.98
C LYS A 102 -8.06 -8.71 8.49
N LYS A 103 -7.66 -9.83 9.10
CA LYS A 103 -7.49 -9.93 10.55
C LYS A 103 -6.05 -9.70 11.00
N ASP A 104 -5.07 -10.29 10.32
CA ASP A 104 -3.65 -10.07 10.59
C ASP A 104 -2.84 -10.07 9.29
N SER A 105 -2.88 -8.93 8.58
CA SER A 105 -2.22 -8.77 7.29
C SER A 105 -0.72 -9.07 7.32
N ARG A 106 0.01 -8.70 8.39
CA ARG A 106 1.46 -8.88 8.43
C ARG A 106 1.85 -10.35 8.60
N SER A 107 1.24 -11.04 9.57
CA SER A 107 1.58 -12.43 9.84
C SER A 107 1.10 -13.35 8.71
N SER A 108 -0.13 -13.14 8.23
CA SER A 108 -0.70 -13.96 7.16
C SER A 108 0.11 -13.86 5.87
N VAL A 109 0.68 -12.70 5.55
CA VAL A 109 1.51 -12.54 4.34
C VAL A 109 2.82 -13.30 4.40
N SER A 110 3.48 -13.30 5.56
CA SER A 110 4.73 -14.06 5.69
C SER A 110 4.51 -15.53 5.36
N ILE A 111 3.35 -16.06 5.74
CA ILE A 111 2.94 -17.43 5.45
C ILE A 111 2.52 -17.56 3.98
N LEU A 112 1.70 -16.63 3.48
CA LEU A 112 1.17 -16.70 2.12
C LEU A 112 2.24 -16.51 1.05
N LYS A 113 3.31 -15.75 1.31
CA LYS A 113 4.43 -15.58 0.36
C LYS A 113 5.07 -16.91 -0.08
N GLU A 114 5.00 -17.94 0.76
CA GLU A 114 5.52 -19.27 0.42
C GLU A 114 4.62 -20.03 -0.57
N PHE A 115 3.33 -19.69 -0.66
CA PHE A 115 2.32 -20.50 -1.37
C PHE A 115 1.56 -19.73 -2.45
N LEU A 116 1.53 -18.41 -2.37
CA LEU A 116 0.67 -17.56 -3.17
C LEU A 116 1.53 -16.75 -4.15
N THR A 117 1.57 -17.20 -5.40
CA THR A 117 2.24 -16.46 -6.47
C THR A 117 1.37 -15.27 -6.88
N PRO A 118 1.97 -14.18 -7.41
CA PRO A 118 1.22 -13.03 -7.91
C PRO A 118 0.15 -13.40 -8.94
N GLU A 119 0.44 -14.35 -9.84
CA GLU A 119 -0.49 -14.80 -10.88
C GLU A 119 -1.74 -15.42 -10.25
N LYS A 120 -1.55 -16.31 -9.28
CA LYS A 120 -2.66 -16.99 -8.62
C LYS A 120 -3.52 -16.00 -7.85
N PHE A 121 -2.89 -15.06 -7.14
CA PHE A 121 -3.62 -14.05 -6.38
C PHE A 121 -4.40 -13.09 -7.27
N LEU A 122 -3.81 -12.65 -8.39
CA LEU A 122 -4.52 -11.83 -9.37
C LEU A 122 -5.71 -12.57 -9.96
N GLY A 123 -5.55 -13.85 -10.31
CA GLY A 123 -6.65 -14.69 -10.78
C GLY A 123 -7.82 -14.73 -9.79
N MET A 124 -7.53 -14.75 -8.48
CA MET A 124 -8.56 -14.71 -7.43
C MET A 124 -9.21 -13.32 -7.29
N LEU A 125 -8.52 -12.25 -7.67
CA LEU A 125 -9.04 -10.89 -7.63
C LEU A 125 -9.83 -10.48 -8.88
N MET A 126 -9.70 -11.21 -10.01
CA MET A 126 -10.36 -10.82 -11.26
C MET A 126 -11.89 -10.80 -11.15
N GLU A 127 -12.46 -11.63 -10.27
CA GLU A 127 -13.91 -11.72 -10.06
C GLU A 127 -14.41 -10.77 -8.95
N GLU A 128 -13.50 -10.08 -8.26
CA GLU A 128 -13.79 -9.40 -7.00
C GLU A 128 -13.51 -7.90 -7.06
N THR A 129 -14.29 -7.14 -6.31
CA THR A 129 -14.15 -5.66 -6.20
C THR A 129 -13.67 -5.21 -4.82
N ASP A 130 -13.11 -6.15 -4.03
CA ASP A 130 -12.64 -5.88 -2.68
C ASP A 130 -11.37 -5.00 -2.70
N ARG A 131 -11.60 -3.68 -2.67
CA ARG A 131 -10.56 -2.64 -2.64
C ARG A 131 -9.62 -2.79 -1.46
N GLU A 132 -10.11 -3.25 -0.31
CA GLU A 132 -9.30 -3.40 0.91
C GLU A 132 -8.30 -4.54 0.74
N LEU A 133 -8.77 -5.68 0.22
CA LEU A 133 -7.92 -6.83 -0.10
C LEU A 133 -6.86 -6.48 -1.14
N LEU A 134 -7.24 -5.80 -2.23
CA LEU A 134 -6.31 -5.38 -3.27
C LEU A 134 -5.28 -4.38 -2.75
N SER A 135 -5.70 -3.40 -1.93
CA SER A 135 -4.77 -2.43 -1.33
C SER A 135 -3.74 -3.12 -0.44
N THR A 136 -4.19 -4.09 0.36
CA THR A 136 -3.38 -4.92 1.23
C THR A 136 -2.35 -5.67 0.38
N ALA A 137 -2.79 -6.33 -0.68
CA ALA A 137 -1.91 -7.06 -1.59
C ALA A 137 -0.85 -6.19 -2.27
N ILE A 138 -1.21 -5.00 -2.77
CA ILE A 138 -0.26 -4.06 -3.38
C ILE A 138 0.81 -3.64 -2.36
N VAL A 139 0.43 -3.37 -1.12
CA VAL A 139 1.37 -2.97 -0.06
C VAL A 139 2.32 -4.11 0.31
N LEU A 140 1.83 -5.34 0.32
CA LEU A 140 2.55 -6.51 0.82
C LEU A 140 3.41 -7.19 -0.26
N MET A 141 2.99 -7.09 -1.52
CA MET A 141 3.65 -7.62 -2.70
C MET A 141 3.71 -6.55 -3.81
N PRO A 142 4.51 -5.48 -3.67
CA PRO A 142 4.49 -4.35 -4.61
C PRO A 142 4.74 -4.73 -6.08
N ASN A 143 5.46 -5.82 -6.35
CA ASN A 143 5.72 -6.29 -7.70
C ASN A 143 4.45 -6.78 -8.43
N ILE A 144 3.33 -6.99 -7.73
CA ILE A 144 2.05 -7.39 -8.34
C ILE A 144 1.59 -6.36 -9.39
N ILE A 145 1.91 -5.07 -9.21
CA ILE A 145 1.51 -3.99 -10.12
C ILE A 145 2.19 -4.11 -11.49
N ARG A 146 3.30 -4.85 -11.60
CA ARG A 146 4.02 -5.09 -12.87
C ARG A 146 3.47 -6.27 -13.65
N HIS A 147 2.60 -7.05 -13.04
CA HIS A 147 2.04 -8.22 -13.70
C HIS A 147 1.01 -7.77 -14.76
N PRO A 148 1.01 -8.34 -15.99
CA PRO A 148 0.09 -7.92 -17.05
C PRO A 148 -1.39 -7.97 -16.64
N GLN A 149 -1.78 -9.02 -15.90
CA GLN A 149 -3.16 -9.19 -15.41
C GLN A 149 -3.57 -8.18 -14.34
N PHE A 150 -2.66 -7.37 -13.80
CA PHE A 150 -3.01 -6.35 -12.82
C PHE A 150 -3.98 -5.32 -13.40
N LEU A 151 -3.83 -4.99 -14.69
CA LEU A 151 -4.71 -4.06 -15.40
C LEU A 151 -6.11 -4.64 -15.63
N ASP A 152 -6.24 -5.98 -15.64
CA ASP A 152 -7.51 -6.67 -15.83
C ASP A 152 -8.34 -6.72 -14.53
N VAL A 153 -7.71 -6.47 -13.37
CA VAL A 153 -8.41 -6.47 -12.08
C VAL A 153 -9.32 -5.24 -11.97
N PRO A 154 -10.62 -5.43 -11.69
CA PRO A 154 -11.53 -4.31 -11.47
C PRO A 154 -10.99 -3.36 -10.39
N CYS A 155 -11.14 -2.05 -10.58
CA CYS A 155 -10.69 -0.99 -9.66
C CYS A 155 -9.18 -0.95 -9.32
N ALA A 156 -8.33 -1.71 -10.03
CA ALA A 156 -6.89 -1.77 -9.73
C ALA A 156 -6.20 -0.40 -9.79
N MET A 157 -6.50 0.41 -10.80
CA MET A 157 -5.89 1.73 -10.96
C MET A 157 -6.35 2.71 -9.87
N ASP A 158 -7.65 2.70 -9.51
CA ASP A 158 -8.19 3.50 -8.40
C ASP A 158 -7.51 3.16 -7.07
N VAL A 159 -7.37 1.87 -6.77
CA VAL A 159 -6.76 1.38 -5.53
C VAL A 159 -5.26 1.69 -5.54
N LEU A 160 -4.57 1.50 -6.67
CA LEU A 160 -3.16 1.85 -6.80
C LEU A 160 -2.93 3.35 -6.59
N ALA A 161 -3.79 4.22 -7.16
CA ALA A 161 -3.72 5.66 -6.91
C ALA A 161 -3.92 5.98 -5.43
N SER A 162 -4.89 5.32 -4.78
CA SER A 162 -5.16 5.47 -3.35
C SER A 162 -3.98 5.03 -2.48
N VAL A 163 -3.23 4.02 -2.91
CA VAL A 163 -2.02 3.55 -2.20
C VAL A 163 -0.85 4.52 -2.42
N LEU A 164 -0.61 4.96 -3.66
CA LEU A 164 0.51 5.83 -4.03
C LEU A 164 0.37 7.27 -3.48
N THR A 165 -0.85 7.72 -3.21
CA THR A 165 -1.13 9.00 -2.54
C THR A 165 -0.94 8.96 -1.03
N GLN A 166 -0.70 7.78 -0.43
CA GLN A 166 -0.34 7.69 0.99
C GLN A 166 1.16 7.87 1.19
N ARG A 167 1.56 8.77 2.10
CA ARG A 167 2.97 9.16 2.32
C ARG A 167 3.93 7.99 2.56
N GLN A 168 3.44 6.96 3.25
CA GLN A 168 4.19 5.82 3.76
C GLN A 168 4.65 4.78 2.72
N HIS A 169 4.21 4.87 1.46
CA HIS A 169 4.49 3.86 0.43
C HIS A 169 5.50 4.32 -0.64
N GLN A 170 6.64 4.84 -0.20
CA GLN A 170 7.69 5.29 -1.12
C GLN A 170 8.25 4.15 -1.99
N ASN A 171 8.43 2.97 -1.41
CA ASN A 171 8.87 1.77 -2.09
C ASN A 171 8.02 1.40 -3.31
N ILE A 172 6.71 1.68 -3.28
CA ILE A 172 5.79 1.37 -4.38
C ILE A 172 5.93 2.41 -5.51
N ARG A 173 6.17 3.69 -5.15
CA ARG A 173 6.43 4.77 -6.12
C ARG A 173 7.70 4.52 -6.94
N ASP A 174 8.69 3.87 -6.36
CA ASP A 174 9.96 3.56 -7.02
C ASP A 174 9.83 2.38 -8.01
N ILE A 175 8.78 1.57 -7.88
CA ILE A 175 8.53 0.40 -8.73
C ILE A 175 7.66 0.75 -9.96
N LEU A 176 6.90 1.85 -9.87
CA LEU A 176 6.01 2.36 -10.92
C LEU A 176 6.78 2.61 -12.22
N THR A 177 6.27 2.07 -13.34
CA THR A 177 6.86 2.24 -14.67
C THR A 177 6.10 3.29 -15.49
N PRO A 178 6.73 3.92 -16.49
CA PRO A 178 6.05 4.84 -17.40
C PRO A 178 4.85 4.19 -18.10
N GLU A 179 4.97 2.91 -18.49
CA GLU A 179 3.92 2.19 -19.22
C GLU A 179 2.65 2.03 -18.36
N LEU A 180 2.81 1.63 -17.10
CA LEU A 180 1.69 1.52 -16.15
C LEU A 180 1.11 2.90 -15.79
N PHE A 181 1.95 3.92 -15.71
CA PHE A 181 1.47 5.28 -15.48
C PHE A 181 0.62 5.80 -16.64
N GLN A 182 1.02 5.46 -17.87
CA GLN A 182 0.36 5.93 -19.10
C GLN A 182 -0.83 5.05 -19.51
N SER A 183 -1.06 3.90 -18.87
CA SER A 183 -2.16 3.00 -19.24
C SER A 183 -3.55 3.56 -18.89
N ASP A 184 -3.62 4.49 -17.94
CA ASP A 184 -4.88 5.09 -17.48
C ASP A 184 -4.73 6.60 -17.25
N ALA A 185 -5.57 7.39 -17.94
CA ALA A 185 -5.50 8.85 -17.90
C ALA A 185 -5.98 9.46 -16.58
N ASP A 186 -6.95 8.83 -15.90
CA ASP A 186 -7.50 9.31 -14.64
C ASP A 186 -6.56 9.00 -13.47
N PHE A 187 -5.92 7.82 -13.52
CA PHE A 187 -4.80 7.46 -12.67
C PHE A 187 -3.64 8.48 -12.78
N ALA A 188 -3.18 8.73 -14.01
CA ALA A 188 -2.11 9.68 -14.26
C ALA A 188 -2.46 11.09 -13.75
N ARG A 189 -3.70 11.54 -13.97
CA ARG A 189 -4.18 12.84 -13.49
C ARG A 189 -4.17 12.92 -11.96
N THR A 190 -4.68 11.89 -11.29
CA THR A 190 -4.75 11.82 -9.83
C THR A 190 -3.36 11.91 -9.20
N LEU A 191 -2.38 11.18 -9.74
CA LEU A 191 -1.02 11.21 -9.23
C LEU A 191 -0.31 12.55 -9.48
N LYS A 192 -0.48 13.14 -10.68
CA LYS A 192 0.10 14.45 -11.01
C LYS A 192 -0.45 15.59 -10.15
N ALA A 193 -1.74 15.52 -9.80
CA ALA A 193 -2.36 16.48 -8.89
C ALA A 193 -1.85 16.32 -7.45
N TYR A 194 -1.49 15.09 -7.04
CA TYR A 194 -0.94 14.83 -5.71
C TYR A 194 0.53 15.25 -5.57
N ASP A 195 1.39 14.89 -6.53
CA ASP A 195 2.81 15.26 -6.52
C ASP A 195 3.32 15.53 -7.95
N ALA A 196 3.89 16.72 -8.15
CA ALA A 196 4.45 17.12 -9.43
C ALA A 196 5.57 16.16 -9.93
N LYS A 197 6.21 15.40 -9.05
CA LYS A 197 7.23 14.42 -9.45
C LYS A 197 6.73 13.35 -10.40
N PHE A 198 5.42 13.07 -10.43
CA PHE A 198 4.84 12.10 -11.36
C PHE A 198 4.86 12.57 -12.83
N TRP A 199 5.06 13.87 -13.09
CA TRP A 199 5.25 14.38 -14.46
C TRP A 199 6.48 13.78 -15.16
N ARG A 200 7.45 13.24 -14.42
CA ARG A 200 8.61 12.51 -14.97
C ARG A 200 8.24 11.29 -15.82
N PHE A 201 7.01 10.76 -15.65
CA PHE A 201 6.52 9.59 -16.37
C PHE A 201 5.76 9.95 -17.66
N GLU A 202 5.55 11.23 -17.95
CA GLU A 202 4.93 11.66 -19.21
C GLU A 202 5.89 11.61 -20.39
N THR A 203 5.32 11.58 -21.60
CA THR A 203 6.09 11.57 -22.84
C THR A 203 6.74 12.94 -23.09
N LYS A 204 7.87 12.93 -23.80
CA LYS A 204 8.57 14.16 -24.20
C LYS A 204 7.66 15.12 -24.97
N ASP A 205 6.78 14.57 -25.83
CA ASP A 205 5.85 15.36 -26.63
C ASP A 205 4.85 16.12 -25.75
N LYS A 206 4.29 15.47 -24.72
CA LYS A 206 3.40 16.14 -23.76
C LYS A 206 4.12 17.19 -22.91
N LEU A 207 5.38 16.92 -22.53
CA LEU A 207 6.21 17.86 -21.78
C LEU A 207 6.69 19.06 -22.62
N ALA A 208 6.54 18.99 -23.95
CA ALA A 208 6.83 20.06 -24.88
C ALA A 208 5.56 20.80 -25.37
N ASP A 209 4.37 20.30 -25.05
CA ASP A 209 3.11 20.92 -25.45
C ASP A 209 2.84 22.21 -24.65
N TYR A 210 2.87 23.34 -25.35
CA TYR A 210 2.77 24.65 -24.70
C TYR A 210 1.47 24.81 -23.92
N ASP A 211 0.31 24.50 -24.51
CA ASP A 211 -0.99 24.76 -23.88
C ASP A 211 -1.22 23.86 -22.66
N SER A 212 -0.88 22.57 -22.76
CA SER A 212 -0.98 21.62 -21.65
C SER A 212 -0.04 22.00 -20.51
N MET A 213 1.21 22.34 -20.82
CA MET A 213 2.20 22.69 -19.79
C MET A 213 1.92 24.04 -19.17
N LYS A 214 1.44 25.04 -19.94
CA LYS A 214 1.00 26.33 -19.41
C LYS A 214 -0.11 26.16 -18.39
N LYS A 215 -1.12 25.34 -18.70
CA LYS A 215 -2.20 25.02 -17.77
C LYS A 215 -1.67 24.33 -16.52
N ALA A 216 -0.84 23.28 -16.67
CA ALA A 216 -0.31 22.53 -15.54
C ALA A 216 0.59 23.38 -14.62
N VAL A 217 1.45 24.22 -15.20
CA VAL A 217 2.31 25.15 -14.44
C VAL A 217 1.46 26.20 -13.72
N SER A 218 0.35 26.67 -14.31
CA SER A 218 -0.56 27.61 -13.63
C SER A 218 -1.24 27.03 -12.38
N GLU A 219 -1.39 25.70 -12.32
CA GLU A 219 -1.92 24.99 -11.15
C GLU A 219 -0.82 24.64 -10.14
N CYS A 220 0.39 24.36 -10.60
CA CYS A 220 1.54 24.01 -9.75
C CYS A 220 2.87 24.39 -10.39
N TRP A 221 3.56 25.39 -9.83
CA TRP A 221 4.87 25.86 -10.29
C TRP A 221 5.97 24.78 -10.40
N LYS A 222 5.92 23.72 -9.56
CA LYS A 222 6.92 22.64 -9.57
C LYS A 222 6.95 21.88 -10.90
N VAL A 223 5.86 21.93 -11.66
CA VAL A 223 5.77 21.29 -12.98
C VAL A 223 6.80 21.86 -13.96
N LEU A 224 7.28 23.10 -13.76
CA LEU A 224 8.32 23.72 -14.57
C LEU A 224 9.59 22.86 -14.65
N GLU A 225 9.92 22.10 -13.60
CA GLU A 225 11.06 21.17 -13.58
C GLU A 225 11.00 20.14 -14.72
N PHE A 226 9.81 19.74 -15.15
CA PHE A 226 9.60 18.67 -16.13
C PHE A 226 9.34 19.17 -17.54
N CYS A 227 9.10 20.47 -17.72
CA CYS A 227 8.94 21.09 -19.04
C CYS A 227 10.15 20.82 -19.95
N SER A 228 9.92 20.81 -21.26
CA SER A 228 11.00 20.75 -22.25
C SER A 228 11.98 21.93 -22.11
N PRO A 229 13.23 21.79 -22.58
CA PRO A 229 14.21 22.89 -22.54
C PRO A 229 13.72 24.18 -23.22
N GLU A 230 12.92 24.06 -24.29
CA GLU A 230 12.35 25.19 -25.01
C GLU A 230 11.31 25.93 -24.18
N LEU A 231 10.42 25.19 -23.48
CA LEU A 231 9.42 25.79 -22.59
C LEU A 231 10.05 26.40 -21.33
N LYS A 232 11.18 25.87 -20.86
CA LYS A 232 11.97 26.48 -19.76
C LYS A 232 12.64 27.81 -20.13
N LYS A 233 12.71 28.14 -21.43
CA LYS A 233 13.15 29.44 -21.96
C LYS A 233 11.97 30.35 -22.31
N ASN A 234 10.74 29.85 -22.20
CA ASN A 234 9.56 30.62 -22.53
C ASN A 234 9.19 31.52 -21.34
N ALA A 235 9.36 32.82 -21.51
CA ALA A 235 9.10 33.80 -20.46
C ALA A 235 7.68 33.69 -19.89
N ASP A 236 6.65 33.45 -20.71
CA ASP A 236 5.26 33.34 -20.22
C ASP A 236 5.10 32.17 -19.24
N ILE A 237 5.64 30.99 -19.56
CA ILE A 237 5.55 29.81 -18.69
C ILE A 237 6.39 30.02 -17.43
N VAL A 238 7.59 30.58 -17.56
CA VAL A 238 8.48 30.81 -16.43
C VAL A 238 7.88 31.85 -15.48
N LEU A 239 7.32 32.94 -15.99
CA LEU A 239 6.61 33.95 -15.20
C LEU A 239 5.41 33.34 -14.46
N LEU A 240 4.65 32.45 -15.10
CA LEU A 240 3.55 31.74 -14.43
C LEU A 240 4.02 30.89 -13.25
N ALA A 241 5.18 30.24 -13.35
CA ALA A 241 5.73 29.46 -12.24
C ALA A 241 6.30 30.36 -11.14
N VAL A 242 7.07 31.38 -11.53
CA VAL A 242 7.77 32.30 -10.63
C VAL A 242 6.79 33.15 -9.83
N SER A 243 5.70 33.62 -10.45
CA SER A 243 4.63 34.37 -9.77
C SER A 243 3.92 33.58 -8.65
N GLN A 244 4.00 32.24 -8.66
CA GLN A 244 3.52 31.40 -7.55
C GLN A 244 4.60 31.13 -6.51
N ASN A 245 5.87 31.04 -6.92
CA ASN A 245 7.01 30.85 -6.04
C ASN A 245 8.29 31.32 -6.71
N GLY A 246 8.95 32.34 -6.14
CA GLY A 246 10.17 32.91 -6.71
C GLY A 246 11.32 31.91 -6.91
N LEU A 247 11.37 30.84 -6.10
CA LEU A 247 12.38 29.78 -6.25
C LEU A 247 12.14 28.87 -7.45
N ALA A 248 10.99 28.97 -8.12
CA ALA A 248 10.74 28.29 -9.39
C ALA A 248 11.76 28.67 -10.47
N LEU A 249 12.37 29.86 -10.36
CA LEU A 249 13.46 30.33 -11.22
C LEU A 249 14.64 29.33 -11.26
N ASN A 250 14.83 28.52 -10.22
CA ASN A 250 15.86 27.49 -10.20
C ASN A 250 15.67 26.44 -11.31
N TYR A 251 14.43 26.19 -11.71
CA TYR A 251 14.06 25.21 -12.74
C TYR A 251 13.97 25.79 -14.15
N ALA A 252 13.96 27.11 -14.27
CA ALA A 252 14.01 27.78 -15.57
C ALA A 252 15.39 27.65 -16.21
N ASP A 253 15.45 27.87 -17.52
CA ASP A 253 16.72 27.92 -18.22
C ASP A 253 17.59 29.09 -17.68
N PRO A 254 18.93 28.94 -17.58
CA PRO A 254 19.80 30.00 -17.08
C PRO A 254 19.64 31.35 -17.80
N SER A 255 19.23 31.36 -19.07
CA SER A 255 18.94 32.61 -19.79
C SER A 255 17.80 33.42 -19.17
N MET A 256 16.83 32.78 -18.49
CA MET A 256 15.72 33.46 -17.82
C MET A 256 16.13 34.18 -16.54
N ARG A 257 17.29 33.83 -15.96
CA ARG A 257 17.86 34.52 -14.79
C ARG A 257 18.40 35.91 -15.13
N LYS A 258 18.58 36.17 -16.43
CA LYS A 258 18.99 37.46 -17.02
C LYS A 258 17.80 38.29 -17.51
N ASP A 259 16.61 37.71 -17.58
CA ASP A 259 15.42 38.44 -17.96
C ASP A 259 14.97 39.30 -16.78
N VAL A 260 14.95 40.62 -16.96
CA VAL A 260 14.66 41.59 -15.90
C VAL A 260 13.28 41.36 -15.30
N ASN A 261 12.27 41.06 -16.12
CA ASN A 261 10.89 40.88 -15.65
C ASN A 261 10.78 39.60 -14.83
N VAL A 262 11.36 38.50 -15.32
CA VAL A 262 11.38 37.21 -14.61
C VAL A 262 12.15 37.32 -13.29
N ALA A 263 13.33 37.94 -13.33
CA ALA A 263 14.19 38.10 -12.17
C ALA A 263 13.51 38.95 -11.08
N LEU A 264 12.92 40.09 -11.47
CA LEU A 264 12.20 40.96 -10.53
C LEU A 264 11.02 40.23 -9.90
N GLU A 265 10.18 39.57 -10.71
CA GLU A 265 9.06 38.79 -10.19
C GLU A 265 9.54 37.70 -9.23
N ALA A 266 10.66 37.03 -9.53
CA ALA A 266 11.22 36.00 -8.66
C ALA A 266 11.64 36.54 -7.29
N VAL A 267 12.34 37.68 -7.27
CA VAL A 267 12.78 38.29 -6.02
C VAL A 267 11.61 38.87 -5.22
N VAL A 268 10.62 39.46 -5.90
CA VAL A 268 9.38 39.94 -5.28
C VAL A 268 8.63 38.80 -4.58
N GLN A 269 8.50 37.65 -5.24
CA GLN A 269 7.80 36.49 -4.67
C GLN A 269 8.63 35.77 -3.59
N ASN A 270 9.95 35.76 -3.72
CA ASN A 270 10.84 35.19 -2.73
C ASN A 270 12.23 35.85 -2.80
N ILE A 271 12.60 36.60 -1.77
CA ILE A 271 13.92 37.26 -1.66
C ILE A 271 15.10 36.28 -1.83
N GLY A 272 14.93 35.00 -1.47
CA GLY A 272 15.94 33.97 -1.66
C GLY A 272 16.26 33.69 -3.13
N ALA A 273 15.38 34.08 -4.07
CA ALA A 273 15.64 34.02 -5.49
C ALA A 273 16.75 34.99 -5.95
N LEU A 274 17.15 35.96 -5.12
CA LEU A 274 18.30 36.84 -5.39
C LEU A 274 19.62 36.04 -5.55
N LEU A 275 19.69 34.84 -4.95
CA LEU A 275 20.81 33.92 -5.16
C LEU A 275 20.78 33.21 -6.53
N LEU A 276 19.63 33.21 -7.19
CA LEU A 276 19.39 32.52 -8.47
C LEU A 276 19.45 33.47 -9.67
N VAL A 277 19.16 34.76 -9.48
CA VAL A 277 19.29 35.75 -10.55
C VAL A 277 20.74 35.94 -10.96
N ASP A 278 20.95 36.43 -12.18
CA ASP A 278 22.29 36.73 -12.67
C ASP A 278 23.01 37.74 -11.77
N GLU A 279 24.34 37.62 -11.64
CA GLU A 279 25.11 38.49 -10.75
C GLU A 279 25.02 39.97 -11.12
N SER A 280 24.78 40.27 -12.40
CA SER A 280 24.59 41.65 -12.87
C SER A 280 23.43 42.39 -12.19
N PHE A 281 22.46 41.69 -11.62
CA PHE A 281 21.31 42.31 -10.93
C PHE A 281 21.51 42.49 -9.43
N LYS A 282 22.55 41.91 -8.82
CA LYS A 282 22.74 41.96 -7.36
C LYS A 282 23.09 43.37 -6.85
N ASP A 283 23.73 44.17 -7.68
CA ASP A 283 24.08 45.57 -7.39
C ASP A 283 23.06 46.56 -7.96
N ASP A 284 22.02 46.07 -8.65
CA ASP A 284 20.97 46.92 -9.22
C ASP A 284 20.01 47.38 -8.11
N PHE A 285 19.74 48.69 -8.08
CA PHE A 285 18.88 49.34 -7.10
C PHE A 285 17.49 48.70 -7.00
N TYR A 286 16.96 48.16 -8.10
CA TYR A 286 15.65 47.51 -8.12
C TYR A 286 15.59 46.18 -7.35
N PHE A 287 16.74 45.54 -7.10
CA PHE A 287 16.84 44.23 -6.44
C PHE A 287 17.42 44.29 -5.02
N ALA A 288 17.99 45.45 -4.64
CA ALA A 288 18.71 45.64 -3.38
C ALA A 288 17.82 46.08 -2.18
N ARG A 289 16.49 46.07 -2.32
CA ARG A 289 15.53 46.59 -1.32
C ARG A 289 14.54 45.52 -0.86
#